data_AF-A0A536YJ55-F1
#
_entry.id   AF-A0A536YJ55-F1
#
_cell.length_a   1.000
_cell.length_b   1.000
_cell.length_c   1.000
_cell.angle_alpha   90.00
_cell.angle_beta   90.00
_cell.angle_gamma   90.00
#
_symmetry.space_group_name_H-M   'P 1'
#
loop_
_entity.id
_entity.type
_entity.pdbx_description
1 polymer ?
#
loop_
_entity_poly.entity_id
_entity_poly.type
_entity_poly.pdbx_seq_one_letter_code
_entity_poly.pdbx_strand_id
1 'polypeptide(L)'
;MTTIANTAVALVAVLHFGFLVLEMFLWTRPLGLRTFGTTPDFARASKALAANQGLYNGFVATGLGWGLVLGDAGSSIKIFFLGCVVVAGVFGG
;
A
#
# COMPACT_ATOMS: atom_id res chain seq x y z
N MET A 1 -11.99 3.65 18.50
CA MET A 1 -11.61 2.26 18.07
C MET A 1 -10.74 1.60 19.14
N THR A 2 -10.70 0.27 19.27
CA THR A 2 -9.84 -0.39 20.28
C THR A 2 -8.35 -0.29 19.90
N THR A 3 -7.45 -0.42 20.88
CA THR A 3 -5.99 -0.43 20.66
C THR A 3 -5.59 -1.47 19.61
N ILE A 4 -6.17 -2.67 19.69
CA ILE A 4 -5.91 -3.76 18.72
C ILE A 4 -6.27 -3.33 17.29
N ALA A 5 -7.42 -2.67 17.10
CA ALA A 5 -7.86 -2.22 15.78
C ALA A 5 -6.95 -1.11 15.23
N ASN A 6 -6.54 -0.14 16.06
CA ASN A 6 -5.59 0.90 15.63
C ASN A 6 -4.21 0.31 15.30
N THR A 7 -3.74 -0.70 16.03
CA THR A 7 -2.50 -1.42 15.70
C THR A 7 -2.61 -2.13 14.34
N ALA A 8 -3.74 -2.77 14.06
CA ALA A 8 -3.96 -3.40 12.76
C ALA A 8 -4.00 -2.36 11.62
N VAL A 9 -4.65 -1.22 11.82
CA VAL A 9 -4.65 -0.10 10.85
C VAL A 9 -3.22 0.39 10.59
N ALA A 10 -2.42 0.57 11.64
CA ALA A 10 -1.03 1.00 11.52
C ALA A 10 -0.19 -0.01 10.73
N LEU A 11 -0.40 -1.31 10.98
CA LEU A 11 0.26 -2.38 10.23
C LEU A 11 -0.09 -2.31 8.74
N VAL A 12 -1.37 -2.14 8.40
CA VAL A 12 -1.82 -2.02 7.00
C VAL A 12 -1.19 -0.78 6.33
N ALA A 13 -1.13 0.35 7.03
CA ALA A 13 -0.50 1.56 6.51
C ALA A 13 1.00 1.34 6.23
N VAL A 14 1.72 0.68 7.14
CA VAL A 14 3.14 0.34 6.97
C VAL A 14 3.35 -0.62 5.80
N LEU A 15 2.49 -1.64 5.64
CA LEU A 15 2.56 -2.55 4.51
C LEU A 15 2.40 -1.81 3.17
N HIS A 16 1.41 -0.93 3.06
CA HIS A 16 1.19 -0.14 1.84
C HIS A 16 2.34 0.83 1.56
N PHE A 17 2.94 1.41 2.59
CA PHE A 17 4.17 2.20 2.42
C PHE A 17 5.33 1.32 1.93
N GLY A 18 5.45 0.09 2.42
CA GLY A 18 6.40 -0.90 1.93
C GLY A 18 6.19 -1.24 0.45
N PHE A 19 4.94 -1.45 0.03
CA PHE A 19 4.58 -1.68 -1.37
C PHE A 19 4.92 -0.47 -2.26
N LEU A 20 4.62 0.74 -1.80
CA LEU A 20 5.06 1.97 -2.47
C LEU A 20 6.57 1.95 -2.72
N VAL A 21 7.36 1.62 -1.69
CA VAL A 21 8.82 1.63 -1.82
C VAL A 21 9.29 0.58 -2.82
N LEU A 22 8.72 -0.63 -2.75
CA LEU A 22 9.04 -1.72 -3.65
C LEU A 22 8.68 -1.37 -5.11
N GLU A 23 7.50 -0.82 -5.35
CA GLU A 23 6.95 -0.57 -6.69
C GLU A 23 7.52 0.69 -7.34
N MET A 24 7.79 1.76 -6.58
CA MET A 24 8.32 3.01 -7.13
C MET A 24 9.85 3.00 -7.26
N PHE A 25 10.56 2.47 -6.26
CA PHE A 25 12.02 2.63 -6.17
C PHE A 25 12.78 1.34 -6.43
N LEU A 26 12.23 0.19 -6.04
CA LEU A 26 12.94 -1.10 -6.08
C LEU A 26 12.44 -2.05 -7.19
N TRP A 27 11.45 -1.66 -7.99
CA TRP A 27 10.81 -2.51 -9.00
C TRP A 27 11.78 -3.16 -9.98
N THR A 28 12.78 -2.41 -10.43
CA THR A 28 13.82 -2.89 -11.37
C THR A 28 15.08 -3.42 -10.67
N ARG A 29 15.09 -3.46 -9.33
CA ARG A 29 16.22 -3.92 -8.52
C ARG A 29 16.06 -5.41 -8.19
N PRO A 30 17.16 -6.11 -7.80
CA PRO A 30 17.09 -7.53 -7.47
C PRO A 30 16.03 -7.88 -6.42
N LEU A 31 15.77 -6.99 -5.45
CA LEU A 31 14.71 -7.19 -4.48
C LEU A 31 13.32 -7.19 -5.13
N GLY A 32 12.97 -6.18 -5.94
CA GLY A 32 11.69 -6.11 -6.63
C GLY A 32 11.47 -7.27 -7.59
N LEU A 33 12.49 -7.62 -8.37
CA LEU A 33 12.43 -8.79 -9.28
C LEU A 33 12.13 -10.09 -8.52
N ARG A 34 12.77 -10.30 -7.36
CA ARG A 34 12.54 -11.48 -6.51
C ARG A 34 11.18 -11.46 -5.83
N THR A 35 10.73 -10.30 -5.35
CA THR A 35 9.44 -10.16 -4.65
C THR A 35 8.26 -10.40 -5.59
N PHE A 36 8.33 -9.88 -6.81
CA PHE A 36 7.23 -9.98 -7.79
C PHE A 36 7.43 -11.09 -8.83
N GLY A 37 8.54 -11.83 -8.78
CA GLY A 37 8.84 -12.92 -9.71
C GLY A 37 8.96 -12.46 -11.17
N THR A 38 9.39 -11.22 -11.40
CA THR A 38 9.44 -10.60 -12.74
C THR A 38 10.81 -10.75 -13.39
N THR A 39 10.84 -10.70 -14.73
CA THR A 39 12.10 -10.64 -15.48
C THR A 39 12.61 -9.20 -15.56
N PRO A 40 13.94 -8.99 -15.73
CA PRO A 40 14.49 -7.65 -15.90
C PRO A 40 13.86 -6.88 -17.07
N ASP A 41 13.54 -7.56 -18.17
CA ASP A 41 12.96 -6.93 -19.37
C ASP A 41 11.53 -6.46 -19.10
N PHE A 42 10.71 -7.31 -18.47
CA PHE A 42 9.36 -6.95 -18.06
C PHE A 42 9.35 -5.81 -17.05
N ALA A 43 10.22 -5.86 -16.03
CA ALA A 43 10.28 -4.82 -15.00
C ALA A 43 10.72 -3.46 -15.57
N ARG A 44 11.62 -3.45 -16.57
CA ARG A 44 11.98 -2.21 -17.28
C ARG A 44 10.82 -1.67 -18.11
N ALA A 45 10.12 -2.54 -18.85
CA ALA A 45 8.99 -2.14 -19.69
C ALA A 45 7.79 -1.64 -18.87
N SER A 46 7.54 -2.22 -17.69
CA SER A 46 6.41 -1.89 -16.82
C SER A 46 6.73 -0.87 -15.71
N LYS A 47 7.95 -0.29 -15.68
CA LYS A 47 8.41 0.57 -14.58
C LYS A 47 7.45 1.74 -14.27
N ALA A 48 6.91 2.40 -15.29
CA ALA A 48 6.00 3.52 -15.09
C ALA A 48 4.64 3.06 -14.51
N LEU A 49 4.15 1.90 -14.95
CA LEU A 49 2.92 1.31 -14.42
C LEU A 49 3.09 0.93 -12.94
N ALA A 50 4.19 0.25 -12.60
CA ALA A 50 4.51 -0.10 -11.23
C ALA A 50 4.67 1.14 -10.35
N ALA A 51 5.36 2.18 -10.82
CA ALA A 51 5.49 3.43 -10.07
C ALA A 51 4.12 4.08 -9.78
N ASN A 52 3.17 4.00 -10.72
CA ASN A 52 1.81 4.49 -10.51
C ASN A 52 1.04 3.63 -9.48
N GLN A 53 1.20 2.30 -9.52
CA GLN A 53 0.65 1.40 -8.48
C GLN A 53 1.20 1.74 -7.10
N GLY A 54 2.52 1.98 -7.02
CA GLY A 54 3.17 2.39 -5.78
C GLY A 54 2.67 3.72 -5.25
N LEU A 55 2.38 4.69 -6.12
CA LEU A 55 1.79 5.96 -5.72
C LEU A 55 0.39 5.79 -5.10
N TYR A 56 -0.46 4.93 -5.67
CA TYR A 56 -1.76 4.62 -5.07
C TYR A 56 -1.62 3.97 -3.70
N ASN A 57 -0.68 3.04 -3.54
CA ASN A 57 -0.32 2.48 -2.24
C ASN A 57 0.10 3.58 -1.24
N GLY A 58 0.83 4.60 -1.69
CA GLY A 58 1.18 5.78 -0.90
C GLY A 58 -0.02 6.59 -0.42
N PHE A 59 -1.02 6.78 -1.28
CA PHE A 59 -2.25 7.48 -0.91
C PHE A 59 -3.02 6.71 0.17
N VAL A 60 -3.11 5.38 0.06
CA VAL A 60 -3.73 4.53 1.08
C VAL A 60 -2.97 4.62 2.40
N ALA A 61 -1.65 4.44 2.38
CA ALA A 61 -0.81 4.53 3.57
C ALA A 61 -0.95 5.88 4.28
N THR A 62 -0.93 6.97 3.51
CA THR A 62 -1.07 8.34 4.04
C THR A 62 -2.47 8.58 4.59
N GLY A 63 -3.52 8.13 3.91
CA GLY A 63 -4.90 8.24 4.37
C GLY A 63 -5.16 7.49 5.68
N LEU A 64 -4.63 6.27 5.81
CA LEU A 64 -4.71 5.49 7.05
C LEU A 64 -3.89 6.15 8.18
N GLY A 65 -2.68 6.62 7.89
CA GLY A 65 -1.85 7.36 8.84
C GLY A 65 -2.53 8.63 9.35
N TRP A 66 -3.15 9.39 8.45
CA TRP A 66 -3.93 10.57 8.80
C TRP A 66 -5.12 10.22 9.71
N GLY A 67 -5.88 9.18 9.36
CA GLY A 67 -6.98 8.69 10.19
C GLY A 67 -6.54 8.19 11.57
N LEU A 68 -5.30 7.70 11.71
CA LEU A 68 -4.72 7.35 13.02
C LEU A 68 -4.36 8.59 13.84
N VAL A 69 -3.72 9.59 13.24
CA VAL A 69 -3.35 10.86 13.90
C VAL A 69 -4.58 11.58 14.46
N LEU A 70 -5.72 11.51 13.77
CA LEU A 70 -6.98 12.10 14.21
C LEU A 70 -7.71 11.31 15.32
N GLY A 71 -7.21 10.15 15.74
CA GLY A 71 -7.83 9.34 16.78
C GLY A 71 -9.25 8.88 16.41
N ASP A 72 -10.23 9.18 17.27
CA ASP A 72 -11.63 8.79 17.04
C ASP A 72 -12.29 9.60 15.91
N ALA A 73 -11.89 10.87 15.71
CA ALA A 73 -12.38 11.70 14.61
C ALA A 73 -11.96 11.17 13.22
N GLY A 74 -10.90 10.35 13.16
CA GLY A 74 -10.43 9.71 11.93
C GLY A 74 -11.09 8.37 11.60
N SER A 75 -12.11 7.94 12.35
CA SER A 75 -12.70 6.59 12.19
C SER A 75 -13.29 6.36 10.80
N SER A 76 -14.01 7.33 10.24
CA SER A 76 -14.58 7.24 8.89
C SER A 76 -13.51 7.13 7.81
N ILE A 77 -12.41 7.88 7.95
CA ILE A 77 -11.27 7.84 7.03
C ILE A 77 -10.63 6.45 7.04
N LYS A 78 -10.36 5.90 8.23
CA LYS A 78 -9.79 4.55 8.38
C LYS A 78 -10.69 3.50 7.74
N ILE A 79 -12.00 3.55 8.02
CA ILE A 79 -12.97 2.59 7.47
C ILE A 79 -13.04 2.69 5.95
N PHE A 80 -13.06 3.90 5.39
CA PHE A 80 -13.11 4.10 3.94
C PHE A 80 -11.90 3.48 3.24
N PHE A 81 -10.67 3.83 3.67
CA PHE A 81 -9.46 3.30 3.06
C PHE A 81 -9.32 1.79 3.25
N LEU A 82 -9.62 1.27 4.44
CA LEU A 82 -9.63 -0.19 4.67
C LEU A 82 -10.66 -0.89 3.77
N GLY A 83 -11.84 -0.30 3.58
CA GLY A 83 -12.84 -0.80 2.66
C GLY A 83 -12.31 -0.87 1.23
N CYS A 84 -11.63 0.17 0.75
CA CYS A 84 -10.98 0.17 -0.55
C CYS A 84 -9.91 -0.94 -0.66
N VAL A 85 -9.08 -1.13 0.37
CA VAL A 85 -8.07 -2.20 0.40
C VAL A 85 -8.72 -3.57 0.29
N VAL A 86 -9.80 -3.82 1.04
CA VAL A 86 -10.54 -5.10 0.96
C VAL A 86 -11.12 -5.31 -0.44
N VAL A 87 -11.77 -4.29 -1.01
CA VAL A 87 -12.34 -4.39 -2.37
C VAL A 87 -11.25 -4.65 -3.41
N ALA A 88 -10.11 -3.96 -3.33
CA ALA A 88 -8.99 -4.16 -4.23
C ALA A 88 -8.38 -5.58 -4.08
N GLY A 89 -8.23 -6.07 -2.85
CA GLY A 89 -7.76 -7.44 -2.59
C GLY A 89 -8.69 -8.50 -3.15
N VAL A 90 -10.01 -8.35 -2.96
CA VAL A 90 -11.01 -9.27 -3.51
C VAL A 90 -11.01 -9.25 -5.05
N PHE A 91 -10.86 -8.08 -5.67
CA PHE A 91 -10.81 -7.95 -7.13
C PHE A 91 -9.51 -8.50 -7.73
N GLY A 92 -8.39 -8.35 -7.03
CA GLY A 92 -7.06 -8.76 -7.48
C GLY A 92 -6.81 -10.28 -7.45
N GLY A 93 -7.54 -11.01 -6.60
CA GLY A 93 -7.39 -12.46 -6.42
C GLY A 93 -6.37 -12.84 -5.35
#